data_AF-A0A4Q1A4D3-F1
#
_entry.id   AF-A0A4Q1A4D3-F1
#
_cell.length_a   1.000
_cell.length_b   1.000
_cell.length_c   1.000
_cell.angle_alpha   90.00
_cell.angle_beta   90.00
_cell.angle_gamma   90.00
#
_symmetry.space_group_name_H-M   'P 1'
#
loop_
_entity.id
_entity.type
_entity.pdbx_description
1 polymer ?
#
loop_
_entity_poly.entity_id
_entity_poly.type
_entity_poly.pdbx_seq_one_letter_code
_entity_poly.pdbx_strand_id
1 'polypeptide(L)'
;MFFSSKEKDEKIKNLELEIRALKTELIKKDELVKKEFDKLKKEFDTLLNKKDEEIELFKKISTLSIDEGMAVFDENDKLFFANSVTKTNLSDFSPIIEAVKKGEDRILLQECEAEAVAKKFKNYTLVALRKTSIHDNKEGGLLARHNKNVTKSLSDTQTTYLSLLEELQSMQKESNETADGSTKGLNLIKEIVSYTDNLHSEIASENEVVNSLVVKSQDIASVINIIQEIAFQTNILSLNAAVEAATAGEAGKGFAVVAQEVRNLASRSADAAKQIKDVVTTIQHETEKIKTSSDVVTNVVNETKTRIDTLSGLMNSFQKNSNRAVYEVESISNKIFINLAKLDHVIYKNNLYQLIFGNPNNFKAVDHTQCRLGQWYNTGLGKQEFSFVPSFKSLDNPHSVVHKEANILAKECSGNEISCSKELIENKIELVENASEKVFLYLDKILEEKNNAVMKDAATKLFNKGVTNGK
;
A
#
# COMPACT_ATOMS: atom_id res chain seq x y z
N MET A 1 -3.91 20.51 -146.94
CA MET A 1 -4.68 20.24 -145.70
C MET A 1 -5.38 18.90 -145.93
N PHE A 2 -5.22 17.81 -145.18
CA PHE A 2 -4.94 17.66 -143.75
C PHE A 2 -4.05 16.43 -143.50
N PHE A 3 -2.73 16.56 -143.65
CA PHE A 3 -1.75 15.55 -143.18
C PHE A 3 -1.68 15.44 -141.64
N SER A 4 -2.71 15.92 -140.91
CA SER A 4 -2.74 16.01 -139.44
C SER A 4 -3.68 15.03 -138.74
N SER A 5 -4.35 14.09 -139.44
CA SER A 5 -5.26 13.12 -138.80
C SER A 5 -4.58 11.80 -138.42
N LYS A 6 -3.71 11.24 -139.27
CA LYS A 6 -3.03 9.96 -139.00
C LYS A 6 -2.04 10.02 -137.82
N GLU A 7 -1.32 11.14 -137.73
CA GLU A 7 -0.37 11.41 -136.64
C GLU A 7 -1.09 11.70 -135.30
N LYS A 8 -2.34 12.20 -135.36
CA LYS A 8 -3.19 12.37 -134.17
C LYS A 8 -3.80 11.06 -133.69
N ASP A 9 -4.26 10.19 -134.59
CA ASP A 9 -4.86 8.90 -134.22
C ASP A 9 -3.83 7.94 -133.59
N GLU A 10 -2.60 7.93 -134.08
CA GLU A 10 -1.51 7.13 -133.49
C GLU A 10 -1.08 7.67 -132.12
N LYS A 11 -1.10 9.00 -131.95
CA LYS A 11 -0.84 9.67 -130.67
C LYS A 11 -1.97 9.45 -129.66
N ILE A 12 -3.22 9.43 -130.10
CA ILE A 12 -4.39 9.05 -129.28
C ILE A 12 -4.25 7.61 -128.80
N LYS A 13 -3.88 6.67 -129.70
CA LYS A 13 -3.72 5.26 -129.34
C LYS A 13 -2.58 5.02 -128.34
N ASN A 14 -1.45 5.74 -128.50
CA ASN A 14 -0.36 5.73 -127.52
C ASN A 14 -0.77 6.34 -126.19
N LEU A 15 -1.48 7.47 -126.18
CA LEU A 15 -2.02 8.08 -124.97
C LEU A 15 -3.05 7.17 -124.27
N GLU A 16 -3.89 6.45 -125.03
CA GLU A 16 -4.83 5.48 -124.46
C GLU A 16 -4.12 4.27 -123.82
N LEU A 17 -3.04 3.78 -124.44
CA LEU A 17 -2.19 2.74 -123.87
C LEU A 17 -1.47 3.24 -122.61
N GLU A 18 -0.97 4.47 -122.63
CA GLU A 18 -0.31 5.10 -121.48
C GLU A 18 -1.28 5.35 -120.34
N ILE A 19 -2.50 5.83 -120.62
CA ILE A 19 -3.58 5.97 -119.63
C ILE A 19 -3.97 4.61 -119.05
N ARG A 20 -4.01 3.55 -119.87
CA ARG A 20 -4.34 2.19 -119.40
C ARG A 20 -3.22 1.61 -118.53
N ALA A 21 -1.96 1.87 -118.88
CA ALA A 21 -0.80 1.51 -118.08
C ALA A 21 -0.79 2.25 -116.74
N LEU A 22 -0.99 3.58 -116.76
CA LEU A 22 -1.08 4.42 -115.57
C LEU A 22 -2.26 4.04 -114.66
N LYS A 23 -3.44 3.71 -115.23
CA LYS A 23 -4.57 3.18 -114.44
C LYS A 23 -4.22 1.86 -113.76
N THR A 24 -3.50 0.97 -114.46
CA THR A 24 -3.08 -0.31 -113.89
C THR A 24 -2.04 -0.11 -112.79
N GLU A 25 -1.12 0.84 -112.96
CA GLU A 25 -0.14 1.21 -111.93
C GLU A 25 -0.80 1.89 -110.73
N LEU A 26 -1.82 2.73 -110.95
CA LEU A 26 -2.62 3.36 -109.90
C LEU A 26 -3.38 2.32 -109.08
N ILE A 27 -4.04 1.36 -109.73
CA ILE A 27 -4.74 0.26 -109.04
C ILE A 27 -3.76 -0.57 -108.21
N LYS A 28 -2.58 -0.88 -108.75
CA LYS A 28 -1.53 -1.59 -108.00
C LYS A 28 -1.04 -0.78 -106.80
N LYS A 29 -0.88 0.53 -106.94
CA LYS A 29 -0.50 1.42 -105.81
C LYS A 29 -1.61 1.50 -104.77
N ASP A 30 -2.88 1.60 -105.17
CA ASP A 30 -4.02 1.60 -104.25
C ASP A 30 -4.14 0.26 -103.50
N GLU A 31 -3.91 -0.88 -104.17
CA GLU A 31 -3.85 -2.19 -103.52
C GLU A 31 -2.68 -2.29 -102.54
N LEU A 32 -1.52 -1.73 -102.88
CA LEU A 32 -0.34 -1.71 -102.01
C LEU A 32 -0.59 -0.85 -100.76
N VAL A 33 -1.15 0.36 -100.93
CA VAL A 33 -1.52 1.27 -99.84
C VAL A 33 -2.57 0.63 -98.94
N LYS A 34 -3.58 -0.03 -99.51
CA LYS A 34 -4.61 -0.73 -98.72
C LYS A 34 -4.01 -1.87 -97.90
N LYS A 35 -3.08 -2.63 -98.49
CA LYS A 35 -2.37 -3.72 -97.80
C LYS A 35 -1.46 -3.20 -96.67
N GLU A 36 -0.76 -2.09 -96.88
CA GLU A 36 0.03 -1.44 -95.82
C GLU A 36 -0.87 -0.88 -94.71
N PHE A 37 -1.99 -0.25 -95.04
CA PHE A 37 -2.96 0.26 -94.06
C PHE A 37 -3.56 -0.86 -93.21
N ASP A 38 -3.99 -1.98 -93.83
CA ASP A 38 -4.52 -3.13 -93.11
C ASP A 38 -3.46 -3.77 -92.20
N LYS A 39 -2.19 -3.81 -92.63
CA LYS A 39 -1.07 -4.26 -91.80
C LYS A 39 -0.85 -3.34 -90.60
N LEU A 40 -0.81 -2.02 -90.82
CA LEU A 40 -0.62 -1.02 -89.76
C LEU A 40 -1.76 -1.07 -88.73
N LYS A 41 -3.00 -1.22 -89.22
CA LYS A 41 -4.18 -1.37 -88.37
C LYS A 41 -4.08 -2.60 -87.48
N LYS A 42 -3.66 -3.75 -88.04
CA LYS A 42 -3.47 -4.98 -87.27
C LYS A 42 -2.36 -4.86 -86.22
N GLU A 43 -1.25 -4.20 -86.55
CA GLU A 43 -0.17 -3.90 -85.61
C GLU A 43 -0.65 -2.96 -84.49
N PHE A 44 -1.45 -1.95 -84.82
CA PHE A 44 -2.05 -1.03 -83.85
C PHE A 44 -3.04 -1.72 -82.91
N ASP A 45 -3.95 -2.54 -83.45
CA ASP A 45 -4.90 -3.33 -82.65
C ASP A 45 -4.17 -4.29 -81.71
N THR A 46 -3.06 -4.89 -82.17
CA THR A 46 -2.21 -5.77 -81.33
C THR A 46 -1.54 -4.98 -80.20
N LEU A 47 -1.04 -3.77 -80.49
CA LEU A 47 -0.42 -2.90 -79.49
C LEU A 47 -1.46 -2.43 -78.46
N LEU A 48 -2.67 -2.10 -78.91
CA LEU A 48 -3.78 -1.67 -78.06
C LEU A 48 -4.21 -2.79 -77.11
N ASN A 49 -4.43 -4.01 -77.63
CA ASN A 49 -4.76 -5.18 -76.81
C ASN A 49 -3.69 -5.46 -75.75
N LYS A 50 -2.40 -5.38 -76.12
CA LYS A 50 -1.30 -5.55 -75.17
C LYS A 50 -1.33 -4.50 -74.06
N LYS A 51 -1.71 -3.26 -74.38
CA LYS A 51 -1.85 -2.18 -73.39
C LYS A 51 -3.07 -2.39 -72.49
N ASP A 52 -4.18 -2.90 -73.03
CA ASP A 52 -5.36 -3.25 -72.23
C ASP A 52 -5.07 -4.40 -71.26
N GLU A 53 -4.34 -5.43 -71.70
CA GLU A 53 -3.88 -6.52 -70.83
C GLU A 53 -2.97 -6.01 -69.70
N GLU A 54 -2.06 -5.08 -70.00
CA GLU A 54 -1.17 -4.45 -69.01
C GLU A 54 -1.96 -3.61 -67.98
N ILE A 55 -2.99 -2.87 -68.44
CA ILE A 55 -3.89 -2.10 -67.56
C ILE A 55 -4.69 -3.03 -66.65
N GLU A 56 -5.24 -4.12 -67.19
CA GLU A 56 -5.98 -5.11 -66.39
C GLU A 56 -5.09 -5.80 -65.35
N LEU A 57 -3.84 -6.08 -65.69
CA LEU A 57 -2.85 -6.58 -64.73
C LEU A 57 -2.65 -5.60 -63.56
N PHE A 58 -2.45 -4.31 -63.84
CA PHE A 58 -2.28 -3.30 -62.78
C PHE A 58 -3.54 -3.14 -61.91
N LYS A 59 -4.73 -3.18 -62.49
CA LYS A 59 -5.99 -3.21 -61.72
C LYS A 59 -6.01 -4.42 -60.80
N LYS A 60 -5.65 -5.61 -61.29
CA LYS A 60 -5.62 -6.84 -60.49
C LYS A 60 -4.59 -6.78 -59.37
N ILE A 61 -3.40 -6.25 -59.63
CA ILE A 61 -2.37 -6.01 -58.60
C ILE A 61 -2.92 -5.11 -57.50
N SER A 62 -3.59 -4.01 -57.84
CA SER A 62 -4.15 -3.09 -56.84
C SER A 62 -5.27 -3.69 -55.97
N THR A 63 -5.94 -4.75 -56.45
CA THR A 63 -6.94 -5.49 -55.66
C THR A 63 -6.34 -6.45 -54.64
N LEU A 64 -5.03 -6.75 -54.72
CA LEU A 64 -4.31 -7.54 -53.71
C LEU A 64 -3.95 -6.73 -52.47
N SER A 65 -4.12 -5.41 -52.49
CA SER A 65 -3.98 -4.59 -51.28
C SER A 65 -5.00 -5.03 -50.24
N ILE A 66 -4.53 -5.41 -49.05
CA ILE A 66 -5.37 -5.96 -47.96
C ILE A 66 -5.85 -4.84 -47.03
N ASP A 67 -4.97 -3.90 -46.70
CA ASP A 67 -5.24 -2.88 -45.68
C ASP A 67 -5.46 -1.47 -46.27
N GLU A 68 -4.88 -1.18 -47.44
CA GLU A 68 -4.99 0.13 -48.08
C GLU A 68 -6.08 0.14 -49.17
N GLY A 69 -7.09 0.97 -48.97
CA GLY A 69 -8.03 1.34 -50.01
C GLY A 69 -7.40 2.28 -51.02
N MET A 70 -7.73 2.12 -52.30
CA MET A 70 -7.39 3.07 -53.35
C MET A 70 -8.65 3.57 -54.05
N ALA A 71 -8.71 4.87 -54.29
CA ALA A 71 -9.73 5.53 -55.11
C ALA A 71 -9.03 6.50 -56.08
N VAL A 72 -9.47 6.53 -57.33
CA VAL A 72 -8.96 7.43 -58.35
C VAL A 72 -10.14 8.19 -58.94
N PHE A 73 -10.03 9.50 -58.98
CA PHE A 73 -11.03 10.42 -59.52
C PHE A 73 -10.50 11.11 -60.76
N ASP A 74 -11.37 11.36 -61.75
CA ASP A 74 -11.04 12.17 -62.92
C ASP A 74 -11.12 13.68 -62.65
N GLU A 75 -10.94 14.49 -63.69
CA GLU A 75 -10.97 15.96 -63.62
C GLU A 75 -12.33 16.56 -63.24
N ASN A 76 -13.41 15.77 -63.34
CA ASN A 76 -14.77 16.16 -62.97
C ASN A 76 -15.21 15.53 -61.63
N ASP A 77 -14.24 15.07 -60.83
CA ASP A 77 -14.44 14.37 -59.56
C ASP A 77 -15.25 13.06 -59.68
N LYS A 78 -15.33 12.48 -60.88
CA LYS A 78 -16.03 11.21 -61.08
C LYS A 78 -15.08 10.06 -60.77
N LEU A 79 -15.59 9.03 -60.10
CA LEU A 79 -14.82 7.82 -59.78
C LEU A 79 -14.36 7.13 -61.06
N PHE A 80 -13.06 7.10 -61.28
CA PHE A 80 -12.40 6.39 -62.37
C PHE A 80 -12.03 4.96 -61.97
N PHE A 81 -11.54 4.76 -60.75
CA PHE A 81 -11.16 3.45 -60.25
C PHE A 81 -11.29 3.37 -58.72
N ALA A 82 -11.67 2.20 -58.21
CA ALA A 82 -11.53 1.86 -56.80
C ALA A 82 -11.18 0.37 -56.66
N ASN A 83 -10.26 0.04 -55.75
CA ASN A 83 -9.91 -1.34 -55.45
C ASN A 83 -11.00 -2.03 -54.58
N SER A 84 -10.84 -3.33 -54.36
CA SER A 84 -11.77 -4.18 -53.59
C SER A 84 -12.02 -3.64 -52.17
N VAL A 85 -10.96 -3.23 -51.47
CA VAL A 85 -11.03 -2.70 -50.10
C VAL A 85 -11.89 -1.44 -50.04
N THR A 86 -11.63 -0.46 -50.92
CA THR A 86 -12.44 0.77 -50.96
C THR A 86 -13.89 0.49 -51.32
N LYS A 87 -14.15 -0.34 -52.34
CA LYS A 87 -15.51 -0.66 -52.81
C LYS A 87 -16.34 -1.41 -51.76
N THR A 88 -15.69 -2.23 -50.94
CA THR A 88 -16.37 -2.99 -49.88
C THR A 88 -16.74 -2.10 -48.69
N ASN A 89 -15.88 -1.14 -48.37
CA ASN A 89 -16.04 -0.29 -47.18
C ASN A 89 -16.77 1.03 -47.45
N LEU A 90 -16.95 1.43 -48.71
CA LEU A 90 -17.54 2.71 -49.09
C LEU A 90 -18.56 2.57 -50.21
N SER A 91 -19.80 2.96 -49.91
CA SER A 91 -20.87 3.12 -50.88
C SER A 91 -20.96 4.54 -51.45
N ASP A 92 -20.46 5.54 -50.72
CA ASP A 92 -20.41 6.96 -51.12
C ASP A 92 -18.97 7.49 -51.06
N PHE A 93 -18.54 8.13 -52.15
CA PHE A 93 -17.20 8.69 -52.32
C PHE A 93 -17.14 10.21 -52.11
N SER A 94 -18.29 10.86 -51.88
CA SER A 94 -18.38 12.31 -51.64
C SER A 94 -17.49 12.78 -50.49
N PRO A 95 -17.39 12.08 -49.34
CA PRO A 95 -16.51 12.48 -48.24
C PRO A 95 -15.02 12.50 -48.63
N ILE A 96 -14.60 11.61 -49.53
CA ILE A 96 -13.22 11.57 -50.02
C ILE A 96 -12.93 12.79 -50.90
N ILE A 97 -13.83 13.09 -51.83
CA ILE A 97 -13.67 14.23 -52.74
C ILE A 97 -13.63 15.53 -51.95
N GLU A 98 -14.50 15.67 -50.94
CA GLU A 98 -14.53 16.86 -50.09
C GLU A 98 -13.24 17.04 -49.27
N ALA A 99 -12.76 15.97 -48.64
CA ALA A 99 -11.52 16.00 -47.86
C ALA A 99 -10.30 16.35 -48.73
N VAL A 100 -10.19 15.75 -49.92
CA VAL A 100 -9.09 16.02 -50.86
C VAL A 100 -9.12 17.45 -51.38
N LYS A 101 -10.31 18.04 -51.61
CA LYS A 101 -10.45 19.45 -52.00
C LYS A 101 -10.05 20.41 -50.88
N LYS A 102 -10.32 20.04 -49.63
CA LYS A 102 -9.96 20.81 -48.43
C LYS A 102 -8.49 20.61 -48.01
N GLY A 103 -7.80 19.62 -48.57
CA GLY A 103 -6.44 19.25 -48.16
C GLY A 103 -6.39 18.59 -46.79
N GLU A 104 -7.46 17.87 -46.42
CA GLU A 104 -7.56 17.15 -45.15
C GLU A 104 -7.05 15.72 -45.31
N ASP A 105 -6.10 15.33 -44.45
CA ASP A 105 -5.52 13.98 -44.44
C ASP A 105 -6.37 12.99 -43.62
N ARG A 106 -7.43 13.46 -42.95
CA ARG A 106 -8.33 12.63 -42.13
C ARG A 106 -9.76 12.76 -42.64
N ILE A 107 -10.37 11.61 -42.93
CA ILE A 107 -11.73 11.52 -43.46
C ILE A 107 -12.61 10.83 -42.44
N LEU A 108 -13.70 11.51 -42.04
CA LEU A 108 -14.78 10.92 -41.27
C LEU A 108 -15.75 10.23 -42.22
N LEU A 109 -15.78 8.90 -42.15
CA LEU A 109 -16.76 8.06 -42.82
C LEU A 109 -17.86 7.68 -41.81
N GLN A 110 -19.03 7.23 -42.30
CA GLN A 110 -20.20 7.01 -41.44
C GLN A 110 -19.94 6.09 -40.23
N GLU A 111 -19.12 5.05 -40.39
CA GLU A 111 -18.81 4.08 -39.33
C GLU A 111 -17.31 3.94 -39.01
N CYS A 112 -16.44 4.72 -39.65
CA CYS A 112 -15.01 4.68 -39.37
C CYS A 112 -14.31 5.97 -39.77
N GLU A 113 -13.08 6.13 -39.30
CA GLU A 113 -12.19 7.17 -39.79
C GLU A 113 -11.15 6.54 -40.73
N ALA A 114 -10.71 7.30 -41.72
CA ALA A 114 -9.61 6.90 -42.59
C ALA A 114 -8.60 8.03 -42.73
N GLU A 115 -7.32 7.68 -42.72
CA GLU A 115 -6.25 8.57 -43.15
C GLU A 115 -6.16 8.49 -44.68
N ALA A 116 -6.09 9.64 -45.33
CA ALA A 116 -6.07 9.76 -46.77
C ALA A 116 -4.81 10.47 -47.24
N VAL A 117 -4.16 9.89 -48.24
CA VAL A 117 -3.03 10.52 -48.92
C VAL A 117 -3.41 10.71 -50.39
N ALA A 118 -3.50 11.97 -50.81
CA ALA A 118 -3.85 12.33 -52.18
C ALA A 118 -2.63 12.76 -53.00
N LYS A 119 -2.52 12.27 -54.23
CA LYS A 119 -1.53 12.72 -55.22
C LYS A 119 -2.20 12.96 -56.56
N LYS A 120 -1.88 14.08 -57.20
CA LYS A 120 -2.34 14.39 -58.56
C LYS A 120 -1.39 13.78 -59.59
N PHE A 121 -1.95 13.14 -60.61
CA PHE A 121 -1.22 12.65 -61.76
C PHE A 121 -2.00 12.96 -63.04
N LYS A 122 -1.49 13.91 -63.84
CA LYS A 122 -2.20 14.47 -65.00
C LYS A 122 -3.61 14.94 -64.60
N ASN A 123 -4.64 14.41 -65.23
CA ASN A 123 -6.05 14.77 -65.00
C ASN A 123 -6.72 13.84 -63.96
N TYR A 124 -5.93 13.05 -63.23
CA TYR A 124 -6.44 12.14 -62.22
C TYR A 124 -5.94 12.51 -60.82
N THR A 125 -6.80 12.30 -59.83
CA THR A 125 -6.47 12.40 -58.42
C THR A 125 -6.47 11.01 -57.81
N LEU A 126 -5.30 10.54 -57.38
CA LEU A 126 -5.12 9.26 -56.72
C LEU A 126 -5.21 9.46 -55.22
N VAL A 127 -6.04 8.68 -54.56
CA VAL A 127 -6.24 8.72 -53.11
C VAL A 127 -5.98 7.33 -52.56
N ALA A 128 -4.97 7.23 -51.70
CA ALA A 128 -4.78 6.06 -50.85
C ALA A 128 -5.49 6.31 -49.52
N LEU A 129 -6.20 5.31 -49.03
CA LEU A 129 -7.01 5.35 -47.81
C LEU A 129 -6.53 4.24 -46.87
N ARG A 130 -6.16 4.60 -45.65
CA ARG A 130 -5.91 3.63 -44.59
C ARG A 130 -6.96 3.80 -43.51
N LYS A 131 -7.72 2.75 -43.22
CA LYS A 131 -8.70 2.78 -42.13
C LYS A 131 -7.96 3.01 -40.82
N THR A 132 -8.26 4.10 -40.12
CA THR A 132 -7.75 4.35 -38.79
C THR A 132 -8.70 3.70 -37.80
N SER A 133 -8.23 2.68 -37.08
CA SER A 133 -8.98 2.04 -36.01
C SER A 133 -8.85 2.86 -34.72
N ILE A 134 -9.79 2.70 -33.77
CA ILE A 134 -9.56 3.10 -32.36
C ILE A 134 -8.33 2.36 -31.78
N HIS A 135 -7.91 1.27 -32.43
CA HIS A 135 -6.69 0.51 -32.14
C HIS A 135 -5.48 0.95 -32.98
N ASP A 136 -5.57 2.04 -33.74
CA ASP A 136 -4.43 2.53 -34.52
C ASP A 136 -3.36 3.09 -33.56
N ASN A 137 -2.17 2.49 -33.63
CA ASN A 137 -1.12 2.55 -32.61
C ASN A 137 -0.21 3.79 -32.73
N LYS A 138 -0.61 4.82 -33.46
CA LYS A 138 0.17 6.06 -33.54
C LYS A 138 -0.22 7.01 -32.41
N GLU A 139 0.82 7.46 -31.69
CA GLU A 139 0.84 8.38 -30.55
C GLU A 139 -0.52 8.88 -30.00
N GLY A 140 -0.85 8.47 -28.77
CA GLY A 140 -1.95 9.07 -28.00
C GLY A 140 -3.29 8.31 -28.02
N GLY A 141 -3.34 7.11 -28.60
CA GLY A 141 -4.49 6.20 -28.58
C GLY A 141 -4.96 5.77 -27.18
N LEU A 142 -6.16 5.14 -27.12
CA LEU A 142 -6.81 4.74 -25.87
C LEU A 142 -5.92 3.84 -24.99
N LEU A 143 -5.22 2.88 -25.60
CA LEU A 143 -4.33 1.95 -24.89
C LEU A 143 -3.14 2.67 -24.24
N ALA A 144 -2.53 3.64 -24.93
CA ALA A 144 -1.43 4.43 -24.38
C ALA A 144 -1.90 5.29 -23.18
N ARG A 145 -3.10 5.89 -23.28
CA ARG A 145 -3.72 6.63 -22.15
C ARG A 145 -4.06 5.71 -20.98
N HIS A 146 -4.68 4.56 -21.25
CA HIS A 146 -4.99 3.56 -20.24
C HIS A 146 -3.71 3.13 -19.52
N ASN A 147 -2.67 2.78 -20.27
CA ASN A 147 -1.43 2.30 -19.68
C ASN A 147 -0.70 3.37 -18.86
N LYS A 148 -0.70 4.63 -19.32
CA LYS A 148 -0.19 5.76 -18.54
C LYS A 148 -0.92 5.90 -17.21
N ASN A 149 -2.25 5.79 -17.22
CA ASN A 149 -3.07 5.87 -16.00
C ASN A 149 -2.83 4.68 -15.07
N VAL A 150 -2.74 3.46 -15.61
CA VAL A 150 -2.42 2.25 -14.83
C VAL A 150 -1.04 2.39 -14.19
N THR A 151 -0.02 2.76 -14.96
CA THR A 151 1.35 2.96 -14.43
C THR A 151 1.36 3.99 -13.30
N LYS A 152 0.64 5.10 -13.48
CA LYS A 152 0.50 6.12 -12.43
C LYS A 152 -0.19 5.54 -11.18
N SER A 153 -1.34 4.88 -11.32
CA SER A 153 -2.07 4.29 -10.21
C SER A 153 -1.26 3.22 -9.45
N LEU A 154 -0.48 2.41 -10.17
CA LEU A 154 0.41 1.41 -9.56
C LEU A 154 1.57 2.10 -8.82
N SER A 155 2.15 3.16 -9.38
CA SER A 155 3.19 3.95 -8.71
C SER A 155 2.66 4.68 -7.47
N ASP A 156 1.43 5.19 -7.51
CA ASP A 156 0.77 5.80 -6.36
C ASP A 156 0.57 4.74 -5.26
N THR A 157 0.11 3.54 -5.62
CA THR A 157 -0.03 2.40 -4.70
C THR A 157 1.31 1.98 -4.10
N GLN A 158 2.38 1.97 -4.90
CA GLN A 158 3.75 1.68 -4.45
C GLN A 158 4.19 2.69 -3.38
N THR A 159 3.90 3.98 -3.58
CA THR A 159 4.22 5.06 -2.64
C THR A 159 3.41 4.91 -1.35
N THR A 160 2.13 4.58 -1.45
CA THR A 160 1.28 4.29 -0.29
C THR A 160 1.84 3.13 0.54
N TYR A 161 2.23 2.01 -0.07
CA TYR A 161 2.83 0.90 0.66
C TYR A 161 4.15 1.25 1.36
N LEU A 162 4.99 2.09 0.76
CA LEU A 162 6.20 2.58 1.43
C LEU A 162 5.86 3.43 2.66
N SER A 163 4.89 4.35 2.56
CA SER A 163 4.40 5.14 3.70
C SER A 163 3.84 4.24 4.82
N LEU A 164 3.05 3.22 4.47
CA LEU A 164 2.53 2.29 5.48
C LEU A 164 3.65 1.53 6.19
N LEU A 165 4.74 1.15 5.49
CA LEU A 165 5.89 0.50 6.13
C LEU A 165 6.58 1.43 7.14
N GLU A 166 6.71 2.71 6.84
CA GLU A 166 7.26 3.71 7.77
C GLU A 166 6.35 3.91 9.00
N GLU A 167 5.04 4.01 8.80
CA GLU A 167 4.05 4.11 9.89
C GLU A 167 4.08 2.87 10.81
N LEU A 168 4.20 1.68 10.22
CA LEU A 168 4.31 0.43 10.98
C LEU A 168 5.61 0.34 11.79
N GLN A 169 6.71 0.88 11.28
CA GLN A 169 7.96 0.97 12.07
C GLN A 169 7.79 1.86 13.30
N SER A 170 7.08 2.99 13.17
CA SER A 170 6.74 3.85 14.31
C SER A 170 5.85 3.11 15.32
N MET A 171 4.83 2.40 14.84
CA MET A 171 3.94 1.61 15.69
C MET A 171 4.67 0.48 16.44
N GLN A 172 5.65 -0.16 15.79
CA GLN A 172 6.49 -1.17 16.43
C GLN A 172 7.32 -0.58 17.57
N LYS A 173 7.91 0.60 17.35
CA LYS A 173 8.69 1.32 18.36
C LYS A 173 7.81 1.69 19.57
N GLU A 174 6.65 2.30 19.33
CA GLU A 174 5.70 2.70 20.38
C GLU A 174 5.19 1.49 21.19
N SER A 175 4.94 0.37 20.51
CA SER A 175 4.54 -0.88 21.17
C SER A 175 5.64 -1.41 22.09
N ASN A 176 6.90 -1.39 21.65
CA ASN A 176 8.03 -1.79 22.49
C ASN A 176 8.22 -0.86 23.69
N GLU A 177 8.11 0.46 23.50
CA GLU A 177 8.19 1.45 24.57
C GLU A 177 7.07 1.26 25.60
N THR A 178 5.86 0.95 25.15
CA THR A 178 4.73 0.65 26.04
C THR A 178 4.94 -0.65 26.83
N ALA A 179 5.51 -1.69 26.22
CA ALA A 179 5.84 -2.94 26.90
C ALA A 179 6.93 -2.75 27.97
N ASP A 180 7.97 -1.96 27.67
CA ASP A 180 9.02 -1.59 28.63
C ASP A 180 8.46 -0.72 29.76
N GLY A 181 7.68 0.30 29.43
CA GLY A 181 6.99 1.16 30.40
C GLY A 181 6.08 0.38 31.34
N SER A 182 5.34 -0.60 30.82
CA SER A 182 4.51 -1.50 31.62
C SER A 182 5.35 -2.39 32.54
N THR A 183 6.50 -2.87 32.07
CA THR A 183 7.43 -3.67 32.89
C THR A 183 8.01 -2.85 34.04
N LYS A 184 8.41 -1.61 33.77
CA LYS A 184 8.85 -0.65 34.81
C LYS A 184 7.72 -0.35 35.79
N GLY A 185 6.50 -0.13 35.29
CA GLY A 185 5.30 0.05 36.11
C GLY A 185 5.05 -1.12 37.06
N LEU A 186 5.18 -2.36 36.58
CA LEU A 186 5.05 -3.56 37.42
C LEU A 186 6.11 -3.64 38.52
N ASN A 187 7.33 -3.19 38.27
CA ASN A 187 8.37 -3.15 39.30
C ASN A 187 8.06 -2.11 40.38
N LEU A 188 7.61 -0.91 39.98
CA LEU A 188 7.15 0.12 40.93
C LEU A 188 5.97 -0.37 41.78
N ILE A 189 5.03 -1.10 41.17
CA ILE A 189 3.90 -1.72 41.88
C ILE A 189 4.41 -2.71 42.95
N LYS A 190 5.42 -3.53 42.65
CA LYS A 190 6.02 -4.44 43.65
C LYS A 190 6.63 -3.68 44.83
N GLU A 191 7.29 -2.55 44.57
CA GLU A 191 7.83 -1.70 45.64
C GLU A 191 6.70 -1.13 46.50
N ILE A 192 5.61 -0.64 45.88
CA ILE A 192 4.44 -0.12 46.60
C ILE A 192 3.77 -1.20 47.44
N VAL A 193 3.65 -2.44 46.94
CA VAL A 193 3.15 -3.58 47.74
C VAL A 193 4.01 -3.77 49.00
N SER A 194 5.34 -3.77 48.84
CA SER A 194 6.25 -3.90 49.99
C SER A 194 6.09 -2.75 50.99
N TYR A 195 5.94 -1.50 50.53
CA TYR A 195 5.72 -0.37 51.43
C TYR A 195 4.35 -0.45 52.14
N THR A 196 3.33 -0.94 51.44
CA THR A 196 1.98 -1.09 52.01
C THR A 196 1.95 -2.19 53.07
N ASP A 197 2.64 -3.31 52.85
CA ASP A 197 2.75 -4.39 53.83
C ASP A 197 3.57 -3.95 55.06
N ASN A 198 4.65 -3.18 54.87
CA ASN A 198 5.40 -2.59 55.99
C ASN A 198 4.54 -1.62 56.79
N LEU A 199 3.79 -0.74 56.12
CA LEU A 199 2.87 0.19 56.79
C LEU A 199 1.80 -0.54 57.60
N HIS A 200 1.26 -1.64 57.06
CA HIS A 200 0.32 -2.49 57.79
C HIS A 200 0.93 -3.06 59.08
N SER A 201 2.18 -3.51 59.03
CA SER A 201 2.91 -4.01 60.20
C SER A 201 3.15 -2.93 61.26
N GLU A 202 3.52 -1.71 60.84
CA GLU A 202 3.72 -0.58 61.76
C GLU A 202 2.41 -0.19 62.48
N ILE A 203 1.28 -0.16 61.76
CA ILE A 203 -0.04 0.12 62.36
C ILE A 203 -0.45 -0.99 63.34
N ALA A 204 -0.14 -2.25 63.04
CA ALA A 204 -0.40 -3.35 63.96
C ALA A 204 0.39 -3.18 65.26
N SER A 205 1.67 -2.83 65.16
CA SER A 205 2.52 -2.54 66.33
C SER A 205 2.03 -1.31 67.11
N GLU A 206 1.59 -0.25 66.43
CA GLU A 206 1.00 0.92 67.08
C GLU A 206 -0.25 0.54 67.90
N ASN A 207 -1.13 -0.27 67.32
CA ASN A 207 -2.34 -0.75 68.00
C ASN A 207 -2.03 -1.56 69.26
N GLU A 208 -0.96 -2.36 69.28
CA GLU A 208 -0.52 -3.07 70.49
C GLU A 208 -0.10 -2.09 71.59
N VAL A 209 0.66 -1.04 71.25
CA VAL A 209 1.08 0.01 72.18
C VAL A 209 -0.12 0.78 72.72
N VAL A 210 -1.05 1.15 71.86
CA VAL A 210 -2.31 1.83 72.23
C VAL A 210 -3.12 0.97 73.20
N ASN A 211 -3.30 -0.32 72.91
CA ASN A 211 -4.01 -1.23 73.81
C ASN A 211 -3.31 -1.37 75.17
N SER A 212 -1.98 -1.44 75.19
CA SER A 212 -1.19 -1.45 76.41
C SER A 212 -1.41 -0.16 77.23
N LEU A 213 -1.46 0.99 76.58
CA LEU A 213 -1.74 2.28 77.23
C LEU A 213 -3.15 2.35 77.82
N VAL A 214 -4.16 1.79 77.12
CA VAL A 214 -5.53 1.69 77.66
C VAL A 214 -5.55 0.91 78.98
N VAL A 215 -4.91 -0.27 79.00
CA VAL A 215 -4.84 -1.12 80.20
C VAL A 215 -4.10 -0.39 81.33
N LYS A 216 -2.93 0.19 81.05
CA LYS A 216 -2.14 0.97 82.02
C LYS A 216 -2.94 2.13 82.62
N SER A 217 -3.68 2.86 81.79
CA SER A 217 -4.51 3.98 82.25
C SER A 217 -5.69 3.52 83.12
N GLN A 218 -6.27 2.36 82.84
CA GLN A 218 -7.30 1.76 83.71
C GLN A 218 -6.74 1.35 85.07
N ASP A 219 -5.54 0.74 85.10
CA ASP A 219 -4.85 0.39 86.35
C ASP A 219 -4.56 1.64 87.19
N ILE A 220 -4.06 2.71 86.57
CA ILE A 220 -3.81 3.99 87.26
C ILE A 220 -5.12 4.56 87.81
N ALA A 221 -6.20 4.57 87.02
CA ALA A 221 -7.49 5.07 87.48
C ALA A 221 -8.00 4.29 88.72
N SER A 222 -7.79 2.98 88.77
CA SER A 222 -8.11 2.14 89.94
C SER A 222 -7.29 2.54 91.17
N VAL A 223 -5.97 2.70 91.01
CA VAL A 223 -5.08 3.15 92.10
C VAL A 223 -5.48 4.52 92.63
N ILE A 224 -5.85 5.46 91.74
CA ILE A 224 -6.28 6.81 92.12
C ILE A 224 -7.60 6.78 92.91
N ASN A 225 -8.54 5.90 92.55
CA ASN A 225 -9.76 5.72 93.34
C ASN A 225 -9.44 5.20 94.76
N ILE A 226 -8.49 4.28 94.91
CA ILE A 226 -8.03 3.79 96.23
C ILE A 226 -7.41 4.94 97.03
N ILE A 227 -6.59 5.80 96.40
CA ILE A 227 -5.99 6.97 97.08
C ILE A 227 -7.08 7.96 97.54
N GLN A 228 -8.10 8.21 96.71
CA GLN A 228 -9.24 9.04 97.11
C GLN A 228 -9.98 8.44 98.30
N GLU A 229 -10.17 7.12 98.33
CA GLU A 229 -10.78 6.41 99.45
C GLU A 229 -9.95 6.52 100.73
N ILE A 230 -8.63 6.30 100.65
CA ILE A 230 -7.71 6.44 101.78
C ILE A 230 -7.70 7.88 102.31
N ALA A 231 -7.65 8.87 101.40
CA ALA A 231 -7.69 10.28 101.77
C ALA A 231 -9.01 10.63 102.48
N PHE A 232 -10.14 10.12 101.99
CA PHE A 232 -11.44 10.30 102.62
C PHE A 232 -11.50 9.65 104.01
N GLN A 233 -11.06 8.41 104.14
CA GLN A 233 -11.00 7.71 105.43
C GLN A 233 -10.08 8.43 106.43
N THR A 234 -8.92 8.91 105.98
CA THR A 234 -7.97 9.67 106.80
C THR A 234 -8.56 11.00 107.26
N ASN A 235 -9.31 11.68 106.38
CA ASN A 235 -10.03 12.90 106.74
C ASN A 235 -11.08 12.64 107.83
N ILE A 236 -11.86 11.56 107.73
CA ILE A 236 -12.83 11.16 108.77
C ILE A 236 -12.12 10.77 110.09
N LEU A 237 -11.02 10.00 110.01
CA LEU A 237 -10.25 9.60 111.18
C LEU A 237 -9.66 10.81 111.92
N SER A 238 -9.12 11.78 111.17
CA SER A 238 -8.57 13.02 111.71
C SER A 238 -9.64 13.91 112.34
N LEU A 239 -10.86 13.92 111.77
CA LEU A 239 -12.00 14.63 112.36
C LEU A 239 -12.39 14.02 113.69
N ASN A 240 -12.48 12.69 113.77
CA ASN A 240 -12.77 11.98 115.02
C ASN A 240 -11.68 12.26 116.08
N ALA A 241 -10.41 12.26 115.68
CA ALA A 241 -9.29 12.59 116.57
C ALA A 241 -9.34 14.06 117.05
N ALA A 242 -9.73 15.00 116.19
CA ALA A 242 -9.88 16.41 116.56
C ALA A 242 -11.03 16.61 117.56
N VAL A 243 -12.14 15.86 117.41
CA VAL A 243 -13.27 15.85 118.37
C VAL A 243 -12.80 15.32 119.73
N GLU A 244 -12.11 14.17 119.76
CA GLU A 244 -11.62 13.57 121.00
C GLU A 244 -10.57 14.47 121.71
N ALA A 245 -9.69 15.10 120.93
CA ALA A 245 -8.72 16.07 121.45
C ALA A 245 -9.40 17.30 122.06
N ALA A 246 -10.53 17.76 121.50
CA ALA A 246 -11.33 18.83 122.10
C ALA A 246 -12.02 18.37 123.41
N THR A 247 -12.48 17.12 123.47
CA THR A 247 -13.06 16.52 124.69
C THR A 247 -12.05 16.42 125.84
N ALA A 248 -10.75 16.22 125.54
CA ALA A 248 -9.67 16.16 126.53
C ALA A 248 -9.21 17.54 127.08
N GLY A 249 -9.78 18.66 126.62
CA GLY A 249 -9.51 20.00 127.15
C GLY A 249 -8.06 20.47 126.97
N GLU A 250 -7.43 21.01 128.04
CA GLU A 250 -6.04 21.51 128.02
C GLU A 250 -5.01 20.43 127.65
N ALA A 251 -5.21 19.18 128.10
CA ALA A 251 -4.31 18.06 127.82
C ALA A 251 -4.34 17.61 126.35
N GLY A 252 -5.41 17.93 125.61
CA GLY A 252 -5.62 17.55 124.21
C GLY A 252 -5.13 18.56 123.18
N LYS A 253 -4.69 19.77 123.58
CA LYS A 253 -4.30 20.85 122.65
C LYS A 253 -3.25 20.43 121.61
N GLY A 254 -2.22 19.67 122.02
CA GLY A 254 -1.20 19.17 121.11
C GLY A 254 -1.75 18.17 120.09
N PHE A 255 -2.65 17.28 120.51
CA PHE A 255 -3.32 16.31 119.64
C PHE A 255 -4.30 16.97 118.67
N ALA A 256 -4.98 18.05 119.08
CA ALA A 256 -5.88 18.80 118.21
C ALA A 256 -5.14 19.45 117.02
N VAL A 257 -3.93 19.98 117.24
CA VAL A 257 -3.08 20.55 116.18
C VAL A 257 -2.64 19.45 115.20
N VAL A 258 -2.19 18.30 115.70
CA VAL A 258 -1.81 17.15 114.85
C VAL A 258 -3.00 16.65 114.04
N ALA A 259 -4.18 16.50 114.66
CA ALA A 259 -5.40 16.07 113.98
C ALA A 259 -5.81 17.05 112.86
N GLN A 260 -5.71 18.36 113.09
CA GLN A 260 -5.99 19.37 112.07
C GLN A 260 -4.98 19.32 110.91
N GLU A 261 -3.69 19.07 111.19
CA GLU A 261 -2.68 18.93 110.14
C GLU A 261 -2.89 17.65 109.31
N VAL A 262 -3.21 16.52 109.96
CA VAL A 262 -3.57 15.27 109.27
C VAL A 262 -4.81 15.47 108.38
N ARG A 263 -5.80 16.23 108.86
CA ARG A 263 -7.00 16.57 108.08
C ARG A 263 -6.65 17.38 106.83
N ASN A 264 -5.78 18.38 106.99
CA ASN A 264 -5.33 19.22 105.88
C ASN A 264 -4.55 18.38 104.85
N LEU A 265 -3.67 17.49 105.31
CA LEU A 265 -2.92 16.57 104.46
C LEU A 265 -3.85 15.60 103.69
N ALA A 266 -4.89 15.10 104.35
CA ALA A 266 -5.89 14.25 103.73
C ALA A 266 -6.68 14.99 102.64
N SER A 267 -7.11 16.24 102.88
CA SER A 267 -7.76 17.08 101.87
C SER A 267 -6.85 17.33 100.67
N ARG A 268 -5.60 17.72 100.92
CA ARG A 268 -4.59 17.95 99.86
C ARG A 268 -4.33 16.68 99.04
N SER A 269 -4.35 15.51 99.69
CA SER A 269 -4.18 14.21 99.02
C SER A 269 -5.38 13.89 98.12
N ALA A 270 -6.61 14.18 98.58
CA ALA A 270 -7.82 14.01 97.78
C ALA A 270 -7.85 14.94 96.56
N ASP A 271 -7.44 16.20 96.72
CA ASP A 271 -7.35 17.17 95.64
C ASP A 271 -6.30 16.76 94.60
N ALA A 272 -5.12 16.32 95.05
CA ALA A 272 -4.07 15.80 94.17
C ALA A 272 -4.53 14.56 93.41
N ALA A 273 -5.19 13.62 94.09
CA ALA A 273 -5.75 12.42 93.46
C ALA A 273 -6.81 12.77 92.41
N LYS A 274 -7.66 13.77 92.68
CA LYS A 274 -8.62 14.29 91.69
C LYS A 274 -7.94 14.87 90.46
N GLN A 275 -6.90 15.70 90.63
CA GLN A 275 -6.14 16.25 89.50
C GLN A 275 -5.50 15.15 88.64
N ILE A 276 -4.93 14.11 89.26
CA ILE A 276 -4.37 12.97 88.52
C ILE A 276 -5.48 12.20 87.79
N LYS A 277 -6.64 12.00 88.40
CA LYS A 277 -7.80 11.37 87.77
C LYS A 277 -8.23 12.11 86.49
N ASP A 278 -8.27 13.43 86.54
CA ASP A 278 -8.63 14.27 85.40
C ASP A 278 -7.62 14.07 84.26
N VAL A 279 -6.31 14.08 84.56
CA VAL A 279 -5.24 13.81 83.58
C VAL A 279 -5.35 12.41 82.97
N VAL A 280 -5.59 11.38 83.80
CA VAL A 280 -5.77 9.99 83.32
C VAL A 280 -7.00 9.88 82.41
N THR A 281 -8.08 10.58 82.74
CA THR A 281 -9.29 10.63 81.90
C THR A 281 -9.00 11.28 80.54
N THR A 282 -8.20 12.35 80.51
CA THR A 282 -7.72 12.95 79.26
C THR A 282 -6.89 11.97 78.44
N ILE A 283 -5.95 11.26 79.07
CA ILE A 283 -5.13 10.23 78.39
C ILE A 283 -6.02 9.13 77.79
N GLN A 284 -7.02 8.65 78.52
CA GLN A 284 -7.96 7.63 78.03
C GLN A 284 -8.70 8.11 76.77
N HIS A 285 -9.23 9.33 76.80
CA HIS A 285 -9.94 9.91 75.66
C HIS A 285 -9.02 10.17 74.45
N GLU A 286 -7.78 10.61 74.67
CA GLU A 286 -6.78 10.73 73.59
C GLU A 286 -6.41 9.37 72.99
N THR A 287 -6.28 8.33 73.83
CA THR A 287 -5.97 6.97 73.38
C THR A 287 -7.12 6.38 72.55
N GLU A 288 -8.38 6.66 72.91
CA GLU A 288 -9.56 6.27 72.12
C GLU A 288 -9.60 6.94 70.74
N LYS A 289 -9.22 8.22 70.67
CA LYS A 289 -9.05 8.93 69.40
C LYS A 289 -7.96 8.32 68.53
N ILE A 290 -6.81 7.98 69.12
CA ILE A 290 -5.71 7.32 68.40
C ILE A 290 -6.20 5.99 67.83
N LYS A 291 -6.86 5.15 68.64
CA LYS A 291 -7.42 3.88 68.18
C LYS A 291 -8.36 4.04 66.99
N THR A 292 -9.29 4.99 67.08
CA THR A 292 -10.23 5.28 65.97
C THR A 292 -9.48 5.72 64.71
N SER A 293 -8.41 6.52 64.87
CA SER A 293 -7.55 6.92 63.76
C SER A 293 -6.82 5.73 63.15
N SER A 294 -6.24 4.84 63.95
CA SER A 294 -5.54 3.63 63.48
C SER A 294 -6.48 2.68 62.73
N ASP A 295 -7.74 2.56 63.16
CA ASP A 295 -8.77 1.78 62.43
C ASP A 295 -9.05 2.37 61.03
N VAL A 296 -9.15 3.71 60.93
CA VAL A 296 -9.32 4.41 59.65
C VAL A 296 -8.12 4.18 58.74
N VAL A 297 -6.90 4.32 59.26
CA VAL A 297 -5.67 4.09 58.48
C VAL A 297 -5.60 2.64 57.99
N THR A 298 -5.97 1.67 58.83
CA THR A 298 -6.04 0.25 58.44
C THR A 298 -6.98 0.02 57.26
N ASN A 299 -8.16 0.66 57.27
CA ASN A 299 -9.10 0.58 56.15
C ASN A 299 -8.53 1.19 54.86
N VAL A 300 -7.86 2.34 54.96
CA VAL A 300 -7.21 3.00 53.81
C VAL A 300 -6.10 2.13 53.21
N VAL A 301 -5.30 1.47 54.05
CA VAL A 301 -4.25 0.53 53.63
C VAL A 301 -4.86 -0.66 52.87
N ASN A 302 -5.94 -1.25 53.37
CA ASN A 302 -6.63 -2.36 52.70
C ASN A 302 -7.24 -1.94 51.35
N GLU A 303 -7.84 -0.75 51.26
CA GLU A 303 -8.35 -0.22 50.00
C GLU A 303 -7.21 0.02 48.99
N THR A 304 -6.10 0.56 49.48
CA THR A 304 -4.90 0.82 48.67
C THR A 304 -4.34 -0.49 48.10
N LYS A 305 -4.27 -1.56 48.90
CA LYS A 305 -3.87 -2.90 48.43
C LYS A 305 -4.75 -3.40 47.28
N THR A 306 -6.07 -3.26 47.41
CA THR A 306 -7.03 -3.64 46.35
C THR A 306 -6.84 -2.84 45.06
N ARG A 307 -6.55 -1.53 45.19
CA ARG A 307 -6.26 -0.65 44.03
C ARG A 307 -4.94 -1.02 43.36
N ILE A 308 -3.92 -1.39 44.14
CA ILE A 308 -2.62 -1.85 43.64
C ILE A 308 -2.78 -3.16 42.86
N ASP A 309 -3.57 -4.11 43.35
CA ASP A 309 -3.84 -5.37 42.63
C ASP A 309 -4.52 -5.12 41.28
N THR A 310 -5.50 -4.21 41.25
CA THR A 310 -6.17 -3.80 40.01
C THR A 310 -5.17 -3.15 39.04
N LEU A 311 -4.32 -2.24 39.53
CA LEU A 311 -3.30 -1.58 38.72
C LEU A 311 -2.27 -2.58 38.17
N SER A 312 -1.88 -3.57 38.97
CA SER A 312 -0.99 -4.67 38.55
C SER A 312 -1.60 -5.46 37.40
N GLY A 313 -2.89 -5.81 37.49
CA GLY A 313 -3.62 -6.48 36.42
C GLY A 313 -3.69 -5.67 35.13
N LEU A 314 -3.90 -4.35 35.23
CA LEU A 314 -3.89 -3.45 34.08
C LEU A 314 -2.51 -3.36 33.42
N MET A 315 -1.44 -3.20 34.22
CA MET A 315 -0.07 -3.15 33.69
C MET A 315 0.35 -4.45 32.99
N ASN A 316 0.00 -5.60 33.57
CA ASN A 316 0.24 -6.89 32.93
C ASN A 316 -0.53 -7.02 31.60
N SER A 317 -1.77 -6.52 31.56
CA SER A 317 -2.58 -6.51 30.34
C SER A 317 -1.98 -5.59 29.27
N PHE A 318 -1.49 -4.40 29.63
CA PHE A 318 -0.78 -3.52 28.72
C PHE A 318 0.49 -4.16 28.18
N GLN A 319 1.33 -4.75 29.04
CA GLN A 319 2.53 -5.45 28.61
C GLN A 319 2.21 -6.57 27.60
N LYS A 320 1.18 -7.39 27.89
CA LYS A 320 0.75 -8.47 26.98
C LYS A 320 0.24 -7.94 25.65
N ASN A 321 -0.60 -6.91 25.68
CA ASN A 321 -1.18 -6.32 24.47
C ASN A 321 -0.10 -5.66 23.60
N SER A 322 0.82 -4.93 24.21
CA SER A 322 1.96 -4.32 23.51
C SER A 322 2.87 -5.36 22.88
N ASN A 323 3.20 -6.44 23.59
CA ASN A 323 3.97 -7.54 23.01
C ASN A 323 3.22 -8.20 21.84
N ARG A 324 1.89 -8.37 21.93
CA ARG A 324 1.08 -8.90 20.84
C ARG A 324 1.08 -7.97 19.63
N ALA A 325 0.95 -6.66 19.84
CA ALA A 325 0.98 -5.65 18.79
C ALA A 325 2.30 -5.70 17.99
N VAL A 326 3.45 -5.94 18.64
CA VAL A 326 4.73 -6.12 17.95
C VAL A 326 4.68 -7.25 16.91
N TYR A 327 4.10 -8.40 17.27
CA TYR A 327 3.94 -9.54 16.35
C TYR A 327 2.93 -9.27 15.22
N GLU A 328 1.84 -8.58 15.53
CA GLU A 328 0.84 -8.20 14.53
C GLU A 328 1.43 -7.23 13.50
N VAL A 329 2.17 -6.22 13.98
CA VAL A 329 2.89 -5.25 13.13
C VAL A 329 3.93 -5.94 12.26
N GLU A 330 4.71 -6.87 12.80
CA GLU A 330 5.67 -7.67 12.02
C GLU A 330 4.96 -8.45 10.90
N SER A 331 3.85 -9.12 11.21
CA SER A 331 3.09 -9.88 10.22
C SER A 331 2.51 -8.99 9.11
N ILE A 332 1.97 -7.81 9.46
CA ILE A 332 1.44 -6.85 8.47
C ILE A 332 2.57 -6.29 7.62
N SER A 333 3.69 -5.91 8.23
CA SER A 333 4.88 -5.40 7.52
C SER A 333 5.38 -6.40 6.48
N ASN A 334 5.47 -7.69 6.86
CA ASN A 334 5.85 -8.77 5.94
C ASN A 334 4.87 -8.89 4.76
N LYS A 335 3.56 -8.77 5.00
CA LYS A 335 2.54 -8.80 3.93
C LYS A 335 2.69 -7.62 2.97
N ILE A 336 2.86 -6.40 3.50
CA ILE A 336 2.98 -5.21 2.68
C ILE A 336 4.24 -5.29 1.83
N PHE A 337 5.37 -5.70 2.41
CA PHE A 337 6.63 -5.85 1.68
C PHE A 337 6.50 -6.85 0.52
N ILE A 338 5.91 -8.02 0.76
CA ILE A 338 5.71 -9.03 -0.28
C ILE A 338 4.83 -8.50 -1.42
N ASN A 339 3.73 -7.81 -1.10
CA ASN A 339 2.87 -7.20 -2.11
C ASN A 339 3.56 -6.06 -2.87
N LEU A 340 4.42 -5.29 -2.18
CA LEU A 340 5.24 -4.27 -2.80
C LEU A 340 6.23 -4.88 -3.82
N ALA A 341 6.88 -6.00 -3.48
CA ALA A 341 7.77 -6.70 -4.40
C ALA A 341 7.02 -7.22 -5.65
N LYS A 342 5.79 -7.73 -5.48
CA LYS A 342 4.93 -8.12 -6.60
C LYS A 342 4.57 -6.93 -7.48
N LEU A 343 4.19 -5.81 -6.85
CA LEU A 343 3.83 -4.57 -7.54
C LEU A 343 5.01 -4.01 -8.35
N ASP A 344 6.23 -4.04 -7.78
CA ASP A 344 7.47 -3.64 -8.47
C ASP A 344 7.67 -4.43 -9.77
N HIS A 345 7.41 -5.75 -9.74
CA HIS A 345 7.51 -6.60 -10.92
C HIS A 345 6.41 -6.30 -11.95
N VAL A 346 5.17 -6.04 -11.51
CA VAL A 346 4.09 -5.62 -12.43
C VAL A 346 4.47 -4.32 -13.12
N ILE A 347 4.96 -3.32 -12.39
CA ILE A 347 5.41 -2.04 -12.96
C ILE A 347 6.59 -2.25 -13.91
N TYR A 348 7.55 -3.10 -13.55
CA TYR A 348 8.71 -3.40 -14.37
C TYR A 348 8.33 -4.06 -15.71
N LYS A 349 7.48 -5.10 -15.68
CA LYS A 349 6.94 -5.75 -16.89
C LYS A 349 6.09 -4.78 -17.73
N ASN A 350 5.27 -3.96 -17.09
CA ASN A 350 4.44 -2.99 -17.79
C ASN A 350 5.29 -1.98 -18.58
N ASN A 351 6.37 -1.48 -17.97
CA ASN A 351 7.30 -0.59 -18.65
C ASN A 351 8.04 -1.30 -19.80
N LEU A 352 8.38 -2.58 -19.65
CA LEU A 352 8.96 -3.39 -20.72
C LEU A 352 8.00 -3.45 -21.91
N TYR A 353 6.72 -3.77 -21.69
CA TYR A 353 5.74 -3.85 -22.79
C TYR A 353 5.57 -2.53 -23.51
N GLN A 354 5.57 -1.41 -22.78
CA GLN A 354 5.53 -0.09 -23.40
C GLN A 354 6.75 0.18 -24.29
N LEU A 355 7.95 -0.25 -23.86
CA LEU A 355 9.16 -0.16 -24.67
C LEU A 355 9.03 -0.96 -25.97
N ILE A 356 8.55 -2.21 -25.89
CA ILE A 356 8.40 -3.10 -27.05
C ILE A 356 7.35 -2.60 -28.05
N PHE A 357 6.26 -2.01 -27.56
CA PHE A 357 5.22 -1.45 -28.43
C PHE A 357 5.51 -0.02 -28.91
N GLY A 358 6.72 0.52 -28.67
CA GLY A 358 7.11 1.86 -29.12
C GLY A 358 6.38 3.00 -28.41
N ASN A 359 5.74 2.74 -27.26
CA ASN A 359 5.06 3.76 -26.47
C ASN A 359 6.05 4.47 -25.52
N PRO A 360 5.73 5.70 -25.07
CA PRO A 360 6.46 6.35 -23.99
C PRO A 360 6.54 5.43 -22.76
N ASN A 361 7.74 5.21 -22.26
CA ASN A 361 8.03 4.26 -21.19
C ASN A 361 9.15 4.78 -20.28
N ASN A 362 9.20 4.23 -19.06
CA ASN A 362 10.27 4.46 -18.10
C ASN A 362 11.05 3.18 -17.82
N PHE A 363 11.16 2.27 -18.80
CA PHE A 363 11.85 1.01 -18.59
C PHE A 363 13.33 1.26 -18.33
N LYS A 364 13.85 0.68 -17.24
CA LYS A 364 15.25 0.73 -16.88
C LYS A 364 15.74 -0.69 -16.69
N ALA A 365 16.63 -1.13 -17.58
CA ALA A 365 17.28 -2.42 -17.43
C ALA A 365 18.03 -2.45 -16.09
N VAL A 366 17.74 -3.45 -15.28
CA VAL A 366 18.33 -3.63 -13.95
C VAL A 366 18.57 -5.12 -13.72
N ASP A 367 19.68 -5.45 -13.08
CA ASP A 367 19.95 -6.81 -12.65
C ASP A 367 19.07 -7.19 -11.46
N HIS A 368 18.63 -8.45 -11.41
CA HIS A 368 17.78 -8.98 -10.35
C HIS A 368 18.38 -8.78 -8.95
N THR A 369 19.71 -8.73 -8.79
CA THR A 369 20.33 -8.50 -7.47
C THR A 369 20.28 -7.05 -7.02
N GLN A 370 20.14 -6.10 -7.94
CA GLN A 370 20.19 -4.66 -7.69
C GLN A 370 18.80 -4.04 -7.51
N CYS A 371 17.73 -4.77 -7.85
CA CYS A 371 16.36 -4.32 -7.59
C CYS A 371 16.02 -4.40 -6.10
N ARG A 372 14.90 -3.79 -5.67
CA ARG A 372 14.46 -3.78 -4.26
C ARG A 372 14.32 -5.21 -3.69
N LEU A 373 13.72 -6.12 -4.45
CA LEU A 373 13.57 -7.52 -4.04
C LEU A 373 14.95 -8.23 -3.95
N GLY A 374 15.85 -7.95 -4.89
CA GLY A 374 17.21 -8.48 -4.88
C GLY A 374 18.03 -8.03 -3.68
N GLN A 375 17.97 -6.74 -3.35
CA GLN A 375 18.63 -6.20 -2.16
C GLN A 375 18.06 -6.82 -0.88
N TRP A 376 16.73 -6.94 -0.80
CA TRP A 376 16.07 -7.63 0.31
C TRP A 376 16.48 -9.10 0.44
N TYR A 377 16.61 -9.81 -0.69
CA TYR A 377 17.01 -11.21 -0.74
C TYR A 377 18.49 -11.43 -0.36
N ASN A 378 19.39 -10.57 -0.81
CA ASN A 378 20.84 -10.79 -0.71
C ASN A 378 21.50 -10.19 0.53
N THR A 379 21.05 -9.03 0.99
CA THR A 379 21.72 -8.26 2.07
C THR A 379 20.77 -7.65 3.08
N GLY A 380 19.49 -7.47 2.74
CA GLY A 380 18.49 -6.82 3.59
C GLY A 380 17.77 -7.75 4.57
N LEU A 381 16.61 -7.27 5.04
CA LEU A 381 15.75 -7.97 6.00
C LEU A 381 15.31 -9.35 5.52
N GLY A 382 15.13 -9.56 4.21
CA GLY A 382 14.76 -10.87 3.65
C GLY A 382 15.74 -11.95 4.04
N LYS A 383 17.04 -11.67 3.86
CA LYS A 383 18.08 -12.62 4.25
C LYS A 383 18.13 -12.86 5.75
N GLN A 384 17.97 -11.82 6.55
CA GLN A 384 18.07 -11.92 8.01
C GLN A 384 16.88 -12.69 8.59
N GLU A 385 15.67 -12.37 8.11
CA GLU A 385 14.42 -12.78 8.74
C GLU A 385 13.68 -13.90 8.02
N PHE A 386 14.01 -14.21 6.77
CA PHE A 386 13.30 -15.20 5.95
C PHE A 386 14.22 -16.31 5.41
N SER A 387 15.54 -16.21 5.51
CA SER A 387 16.46 -17.21 4.93
C SER A 387 16.28 -18.64 5.47
N PHE A 388 15.66 -18.80 6.63
CA PHE A 388 15.37 -20.10 7.22
C PHE A 388 14.18 -20.81 6.58
N VAL A 389 13.29 -20.10 5.87
CA VAL A 389 12.09 -20.72 5.29
C VAL A 389 12.43 -21.47 3.99
N PRO A 390 11.89 -22.68 3.76
CA PRO A 390 12.25 -23.52 2.62
C PRO A 390 12.09 -22.82 1.26
N SER A 391 11.02 -22.05 1.09
CA SER A 391 10.69 -21.41 -0.19
C SER A 391 11.61 -20.23 -0.53
N PHE A 392 12.38 -19.70 0.45
CA PHE A 392 13.24 -18.54 0.24
C PHE A 392 14.27 -18.77 -0.87
N LYS A 393 15.02 -19.87 -0.80
CA LYS A 393 16.05 -20.20 -1.81
C LYS A 393 15.48 -20.44 -3.21
N SER A 394 14.22 -20.84 -3.29
CA SER A 394 13.55 -21.16 -4.56
C SER A 394 13.10 -19.91 -5.34
N LEU A 395 13.11 -18.74 -4.68
CA LEU A 395 12.76 -17.45 -5.28
C LEU A 395 13.79 -16.93 -6.30
N ASP A 396 15.07 -17.20 -6.06
CA ASP A 396 16.17 -16.55 -6.78
C ASP A 396 16.20 -16.88 -8.26
N ASN A 397 16.08 -18.17 -8.60
CA ASN A 397 16.11 -18.62 -10.00
C ASN A 397 14.99 -17.99 -10.86
N PRO A 398 13.69 -18.07 -10.52
CA PRO A 398 12.65 -17.43 -11.32
C PRO A 398 12.79 -15.91 -11.34
N HIS A 399 13.26 -15.28 -10.25
CA HIS A 399 13.52 -13.84 -10.21
C HIS A 399 14.64 -13.43 -11.20
N SER A 400 15.73 -14.19 -11.26
CA SER A 400 16.81 -14.01 -12.22
C SER A 400 16.32 -14.13 -13.67
N VAL A 401 15.47 -15.12 -13.96
CA VAL A 401 14.89 -15.33 -15.30
C VAL A 401 14.04 -14.12 -15.73
N VAL A 402 13.20 -13.56 -14.87
CA VAL A 402 12.40 -12.35 -15.19
C VAL A 402 13.30 -11.22 -15.68
N HIS A 403 14.33 -10.85 -14.90
CA HIS A 403 15.22 -9.75 -15.26
C HIS A 403 16.07 -10.06 -16.48
N LYS A 404 16.61 -11.29 -16.58
CA LYS A 404 17.47 -11.69 -17.69
C LYS A 404 16.70 -11.62 -19.02
N GLU A 405 15.55 -12.26 -19.10
CA GLU A 405 14.75 -12.31 -20.34
C GLU A 405 14.16 -10.94 -20.68
N ALA A 406 13.73 -10.15 -19.68
CA ALA A 406 13.27 -8.78 -19.89
C ALA A 406 14.37 -7.86 -20.44
N ASN A 407 15.58 -7.92 -19.88
CA ASN A 407 16.71 -7.09 -20.32
C ASN A 407 17.21 -7.50 -21.71
N ILE A 408 17.19 -8.80 -22.05
CA ILE A 408 17.49 -9.29 -23.40
C ILE A 408 16.47 -8.73 -24.38
N LEU A 409 15.18 -8.88 -24.08
CA LEU A 409 14.09 -8.42 -24.94
C LEU A 409 14.15 -6.90 -25.15
N ALA A 410 14.39 -6.14 -24.07
CA ALA A 410 14.58 -4.70 -24.16
C ALA A 410 15.77 -4.34 -25.07
N LYS A 411 16.91 -5.01 -24.93
CA LYS A 411 18.11 -4.72 -25.73
C LYS A 411 17.94 -5.08 -27.22
N GLU A 412 17.32 -6.22 -27.51
CA GLU A 412 17.18 -6.72 -28.89
C GLU A 412 16.08 -5.97 -29.65
N CYS A 413 15.05 -5.50 -28.95
CA CYS A 413 13.86 -4.90 -29.57
C CYS A 413 13.67 -3.40 -29.28
N SER A 414 14.58 -2.74 -28.54
CA SER A 414 14.56 -1.28 -28.39
C SER A 414 15.19 -0.58 -29.59
N GLY A 415 14.38 -0.02 -30.48
CA GLY A 415 14.85 0.81 -31.60
C GLY A 415 13.73 1.23 -32.54
N ASN A 416 13.90 2.35 -33.24
CA ASN A 416 12.94 2.85 -34.24
C ASN A 416 12.89 2.00 -35.53
N GLU A 417 13.87 1.11 -35.71
CA GLU A 417 13.91 0.12 -36.80
C GLU A 417 13.70 -1.26 -36.19
N ILE A 418 12.44 -1.69 -36.15
CA ILE A 418 12.01 -2.96 -35.58
C ILE A 418 12.62 -4.11 -36.41
N SER A 419 13.61 -4.80 -35.85
CA SER A 419 14.19 -6.04 -36.42
C SER A 419 13.93 -7.26 -35.51
N CYS A 420 13.02 -7.16 -34.55
CA CYS A 420 12.57 -8.32 -33.78
C CYS A 420 11.42 -9.03 -34.48
N SER A 421 11.54 -10.34 -34.67
CA SER A 421 10.42 -11.15 -35.12
C SER A 421 9.33 -11.18 -34.05
N LYS A 422 8.06 -11.19 -34.48
CA LYS A 422 6.92 -11.34 -33.60
C LYS A 422 7.04 -12.59 -32.72
N GLU A 423 7.52 -13.69 -33.29
CA GLU A 423 7.74 -14.96 -32.60
C GLU A 423 8.76 -14.82 -31.45
N LEU A 424 9.86 -14.09 -31.64
CA LEU A 424 10.84 -13.85 -30.59
C LEU A 424 10.23 -13.07 -29.42
N ILE A 425 9.45 -12.03 -29.73
CA ILE A 425 8.77 -11.22 -28.72
C ILE A 425 7.80 -12.07 -27.91
N GLU A 426 6.94 -12.84 -28.57
CA GLU A 426 5.95 -13.71 -27.91
C GLU A 426 6.62 -14.75 -27.01
N ASN A 427 7.64 -15.45 -27.50
CA ASN A 427 8.38 -16.46 -26.73
C ASN A 427 9.07 -15.85 -25.49
N LYS A 428 9.69 -14.67 -25.62
CA LYS A 428 10.37 -14.00 -24.49
C LYS A 428 9.38 -13.46 -23.47
N ILE A 429 8.28 -12.87 -23.92
CA ILE A 429 7.21 -12.40 -23.03
C ILE A 429 6.63 -13.55 -22.23
N GLU A 430 6.38 -14.71 -22.86
CA GLU A 430 5.90 -15.91 -22.18
C GLU A 430 6.88 -16.38 -21.09
N LEU A 431 8.19 -16.39 -21.36
CA LEU A 431 9.20 -16.72 -20.34
C LEU A 431 9.20 -15.74 -19.17
N VAL A 432 9.09 -14.44 -19.43
CA VAL A 432 9.02 -13.40 -18.40
C VAL A 432 7.77 -13.56 -17.55
N GLU A 433 6.60 -13.79 -18.16
CA GLU A 433 5.34 -13.98 -17.47
C GLU A 433 5.33 -15.25 -16.60
N ASN A 434 5.72 -16.39 -17.18
CA ASN A 434 5.80 -17.67 -16.46
C ASN A 434 6.80 -17.63 -15.28
N ALA A 435 7.93 -16.92 -15.45
CA ALA A 435 8.89 -16.72 -14.37
C ALA A 435 8.33 -15.78 -13.29
N SER A 436 7.63 -14.71 -13.68
CA SER A 436 6.98 -13.78 -12.77
C SER A 436 5.89 -14.45 -11.92
N GLU A 437 5.09 -15.34 -12.49
CA GLU A 437 4.13 -16.13 -11.72
C GLU A 437 4.81 -17.00 -10.66
N LYS A 438 5.93 -17.64 -11.02
CA LYS A 438 6.74 -18.42 -10.05
C LYS A 438 7.30 -17.52 -8.94
N VAL A 439 7.78 -16.31 -9.26
CA VAL A 439 8.20 -15.33 -8.25
C VAL A 439 7.04 -15.06 -7.29
N PHE A 440 5.83 -14.79 -7.81
CA PHE A 440 4.67 -14.46 -6.97
C PHE A 440 4.27 -15.63 -6.07
N LEU A 441 4.27 -16.84 -6.62
CA LEU A 441 4.00 -18.07 -5.88
C LEU A 441 5.00 -18.30 -4.75
N TYR A 442 6.30 -18.11 -5.00
CA TYR A 442 7.30 -18.27 -3.94
C TYR A 442 7.21 -17.16 -2.90
N LEU A 443 6.93 -15.92 -3.29
CA LEU A 443 6.69 -14.83 -2.34
C LEU A 443 5.51 -15.13 -1.40
N ASP A 444 4.41 -15.70 -1.92
CA ASP A 444 3.27 -16.11 -1.09
C ASP A 444 3.62 -17.26 -0.14
N LYS A 445 4.35 -18.27 -0.63
CA LYS A 445 4.81 -19.37 0.23
C LYS A 445 5.77 -18.90 1.33
N ILE A 446 6.71 -18.03 0.99
CA ILE A 446 7.65 -17.43 1.97
C ILE A 446 6.88 -16.69 3.06
N LEU A 447 5.86 -15.93 2.68
CA LEU A 447 4.99 -15.21 3.61
C LEU A 447 4.20 -16.15 4.52
N GLU A 448 3.62 -17.21 3.97
CA GLU A 448 2.89 -18.23 4.73
C GLU A 448 3.82 -18.95 5.71
N GLU A 449 4.98 -19.41 5.25
CA GLU A 449 6.00 -20.10 6.05
C GLU A 449 6.49 -19.20 7.20
N LYS A 450 6.80 -17.92 6.93
CA LYS A 450 7.22 -16.96 7.97
C LYS A 450 6.09 -16.70 8.96
N ASN A 451 4.86 -16.43 8.51
CA ASN A 451 3.74 -16.18 9.40
C ASN A 451 3.47 -17.37 10.32
N ASN A 452 3.55 -18.60 9.82
CA ASN A 452 3.42 -19.81 10.63
C ASN A 452 4.52 -19.91 11.70
N ALA A 453 5.76 -19.50 11.39
CA ALA A 453 6.85 -19.46 12.36
C ALA A 453 6.65 -18.36 13.41
N VAL A 454 6.28 -17.14 12.99
CA VAL A 454 6.01 -15.99 13.87
C VAL A 454 4.85 -16.30 14.83
N MET A 455 3.77 -16.90 14.35
CA MET A 455 2.63 -17.27 15.20
C MET A 455 2.99 -18.34 16.23
N LYS A 456 3.86 -19.30 15.89
CA LYS A 456 4.38 -20.28 16.86
C LYS A 456 5.28 -19.62 17.93
N ASP A 457 6.14 -18.69 17.54
CA ASP A 457 6.97 -17.92 18.48
C ASP A 457 6.09 -17.06 19.40
N ALA A 458 5.13 -16.33 18.85
CA ALA A 458 4.16 -15.53 19.59
C ALA A 458 3.36 -16.40 20.58
N ALA A 459 2.86 -17.55 20.15
CA ALA A 459 2.16 -18.49 21.03
C ALA A 459 3.04 -18.94 22.22
N THR A 460 4.30 -19.25 21.94
CA THR A 460 5.26 -19.69 22.97
C THR A 460 5.59 -18.56 23.95
N LYS A 461 5.90 -17.37 23.46
CA LYS A 461 6.33 -16.24 24.31
C LYS A 461 5.19 -15.57 25.06
N LEU A 462 3.99 -15.52 24.49
CA LEU A 462 2.82 -14.86 25.09
C LEU A 462 2.00 -15.78 26.00
N PHE A 463 2.00 -17.10 25.78
CA PHE A 463 1.15 -18.02 26.54
C PHE A 463 1.93 -19.04 27.39
N ASN A 464 3.14 -19.46 27.01
CA ASN A 464 3.89 -20.46 27.80
C ASN A 464 4.79 -19.88 28.91
N LYS A 465 4.97 -18.56 28.99
CA LYS A 465 5.69 -17.93 30.11
C LYS A 465 4.89 -17.86 31.43
N GLY A 466 3.63 -18.31 31.44
CA GLY A 466 2.77 -18.32 32.63
C GLY A 466 2.77 -19.63 33.46
N VAL A 467 3.53 -20.66 33.09
CA VAL A 467 3.41 -22.01 33.71
C VAL A 467 4.63 -22.44 34.54
N THR A 468 5.69 -21.62 34.65
CA THR A 468 6.88 -21.99 35.43
C THR A 468 7.15 -21.04 36.58
N ASN A 469 6.53 -21.32 37.73
CA ASN A 469 7.12 -21.38 39.08
C ASN A 469 6.06 -21.08 40.16
N GLY A 470 5.33 -22.12 40.51
CA GLY A 470 4.53 -22.25 41.72
C GLY A 470 4.56 -23.71 42.15
N LYS A 471 5.72 -24.14 42.67
CA LYS A 471 5.86 -25.33 43.51
C LYS A 471 6.54 -24.91 44.79
#